data_AF-A0A7Y4H4V5-F1
#
_entry.id   AF-A0A7Y4H4V5-F1
#
_cell.length_a   1.000
_cell.length_b   1.000
_cell.length_c   1.000
_cell.angle_alpha   90.00
_cell.angle_beta   90.00
_cell.angle_gamma   90.00
#
_symmetry.space_group_name_H-M   'P 1'
#
loop_
_entity.id
_entity.type
_entity.pdbx_description
1 polymer ?
#
loop_
_entity_poly.entity_id
_entity_poly.type
_entity_poly.pdbx_seq_one_letter_code
_entity_poly.pdbx_strand_id
1 'polypeptide(L)' 'MLEPRIHTAPEIRDRAIVLRWVLRDIKSDRAKLSPISPEDLRALIELDLVETRGDGIVLTTRGASAVS' A
#
# COMPACT_ATOMS: atom_id res chain seq x y z
N MET A 1 -14.71 -0.42 -29.38
CA MET A 1 -14.33 -1.43 -28.38
C MET A 1 -12.81 -1.46 -28.35
N LEU A 2 -12.19 -0.70 -27.45
CA LEU A 2 -10.74 -0.69 -27.28
C LEU A 2 -10.44 -1.61 -26.09
N GLU A 3 -9.80 -2.74 -26.38
CA GLU A 3 -9.21 -3.62 -25.37
C GLU A 3 -8.29 -2.78 -24.47
N PRO A 4 -8.39 -2.85 -23.12
CA PRO A 4 -7.42 -2.21 -22.26
C PRO A 4 -6.13 -3.01 -22.38
N ARG A 5 -5.26 -2.57 -23.30
CA ARG A 5 -3.88 -3.03 -23.35
C ARG A 5 -3.27 -2.73 -22.01
N ILE A 6 -2.78 -3.79 -21.37
CA ILE A 6 -2.02 -3.76 -20.12
C ILE A 6 -0.94 -2.67 -20.22
N HIS A 7 -1.25 -1.46 -19.72
CA HIS A 7 -0.25 -0.44 -19.47
C HIS A 7 0.43 -0.83 -18.16
N THR A 8 1.37 -1.77 -18.21
CA THR A 8 2.48 -1.79 -17.25
C THR A 8 3.40 -0.62 -17.57
N ALA A 9 2.87 0.60 -17.48
CA ALA A 9 3.68 1.80 -17.58
C ALA A 9 4.66 1.82 -16.38
N PRO A 10 5.91 2.28 -16.56
CA PRO A 10 6.92 2.32 -15.48
C PRO A 10 6.38 2.96 -14.20
N GLU A 11 5.55 4.01 -14.34
CA GLU A 11 4.86 4.67 -13.23
C GLU A 11 4.01 3.74 -12.34
N ILE A 12 3.31 2.76 -12.90
CA ILE A 12 2.49 1.81 -12.13
C ILE A 12 3.37 0.80 -11.40
N ARG A 13 4.49 0.40 -12.01
CA ARG A 13 5.47 -0.50 -11.37
C ARG A 13 6.15 0.20 -10.19
N ASP A 14 6.59 1.44 -10.40
CA ASP A 14 7.24 2.24 -9.36
C ASP A 14 6.26 2.48 -8.21
N ARG A 15 4.99 2.74 -8.52
CA ARG A 15 3.92 2.87 -7.53
C ARG A 15 3.74 1.58 -6.72
N ALA A 16 3.68 0.43 -7.38
CA ALA A 16 3.54 -0.86 -6.70
C ALA A 16 4.73 -1.20 -5.80
N ILE A 17 5.95 -0.81 -6.20
CA ILE A 17 7.16 -0.95 -5.38
C ILE A 17 7.04 -0.07 -4.13
N VAL A 18 6.71 1.21 -4.29
CA VAL A 18 6.53 2.16 -3.17
C VAL A 18 5.50 1.63 -2.17
N LEU A 19 4.31 1.22 -2.64
CA LEU A 19 3.26 0.72 -1.75
C LEU A 19 3.67 -0.57 -1.01
N ARG A 20 4.46 -1.45 -1.65
CA ARG A 20 4.99 -2.65 -0.98
C ARG A 20 6.00 -2.31 0.12
N TRP A 21 6.84 -1.29 -0.09
CA TRP A 21 7.74 -0.78 0.96
C TRP A 21 6.96 -0.22 2.15
N VAL A 22 5.93 0.60 1.89
CA VAL A 22 5.07 1.16 2.93
C VAL A 22 4.39 0.05 3.74
N LEU A 23 3.85 -0.99 3.09
CA LEU A 23 3.25 -2.13 3.79
C LEU A 23 4.25 -2.87 4.69
N ARG A 24 5.50 -3.01 4.23
CA ARG A 24 6.58 -3.63 5.02
C ARG A 24 6.92 -2.78 6.25
N ASP A 25 6.92 -1.47 6.12
CA ASP A 25 7.19 -0.56 7.23
C ASP A 25 6.05 -0.57 8.25
N ILE A 26 4.79 -0.63 7.81
CA ILE A 26 3.63 -0.82 8.69
C ILE A 26 3.74 -2.17 9.42
N LYS A 27 4.04 -3.27 8.71
CA LYS A 27 4.25 -4.60 9.31
C LYS A 27 5.31 -4.61 10.40
N SER A 28 6.34 -3.77 10.24
CA SER A 28 7.50 -3.71 11.13
C SER A 28 7.38 -2.63 12.20
N ASP A 29 6.21 -1.99 12.35
CA ASP A 29 5.96 -0.86 13.25
C ASP A 29 6.92 0.34 13.03
N ARG A 30 7.46 0.46 11.80
CA ARG A 30 8.38 1.55 11.40
C ARG A 30 7.64 2.80 10.95
N ALA A 31 6.34 2.70 10.68
CA ALA A 31 5.48 3.84 10.36
C ALA A 31 5.43 4.91 11.48
N LYS A 32 5.83 4.56 12.71
CA LYS A 32 5.99 5.52 13.82
C LYS A 32 7.23 6.40 13.68
N LEU A 33 8.25 5.95 12.95
CA LEU A 33 9.54 6.63 12.78
C LEU A 33 9.58 7.49 11.52
N SER A 34 8.77 7.15 10.52
CA SER A 34 8.68 7.89 9.26
C SER A 34 7.20 8.07 8.88
N PRO A 35 6.72 9.32 8.74
CA PRO A 35 5.34 9.57 8.37
C PRO A 35 5.05 9.03 6.96
N ILE A 36 3.97 8.26 6.83
CA ILE A 36 3.49 7.74 5.54
C ILE A 36 2.79 8.88 4.79
N SER A 37 3.05 9.01 3.48
CA SER A 37 2.35 10.01 2.67
C SER A 37 0.83 9.74 2.67
N PRO A 38 -0.02 10.78 2.81
CA PRO A 38 -1.48 10.63 2.73
C PRO A 38 -1.94 9.96 1.43
N GLU A 39 -1.22 10.14 0.33
CA GLU A 39 -1.54 9.53 -0.97
C GLU A 39 -1.31 8.02 -0.98
N ASP A 40 -0.26 7.55 -0.29
CA ASP A 40 0.10 6.14 -0.14
C ASP A 40 -0.89 5.46 0.78
N LEU A 41 -1.19 6.11 1.91
CA LEU A 41 -2.18 5.62 2.85
C LEU A 41 -3.56 5.46 2.20
N ARG A 42 -4.00 6.47 1.44
CA ARG A 42 -5.27 6.41 0.72
C ARG A 42 -5.29 5.27 -0.29
N ALA A 43 -4.22 5.09 -1.07
CA ALA A 43 -4.13 3.98 -2.02
C ALA A 43 -4.17 2.62 -1.32
N LEU A 44 -3.49 2.45 -0.18
CA LEU A 44 -3.51 1.19 0.58
C LEU A 44 -4.89 0.88 1.17
N ILE A 45 -5.65 1.90 1.60
CA ILE A 45 -7.03 1.76 2.07
C ILE A 45 -7.95 1.38 0.91
N GLU A 46 -7.85 2.07 -0.23
CA GLU A 46 -8.66 1.78 -1.44
C GLU A 46 -8.40 0.36 -1.98
N LEU A 47 -7.19 -0.18 -1.76
CA LEU A 47 -6.82 -1.55 -2.13
C LEU A 47 -7.17 -2.61 -1.07
N ASP A 48 -7.74 -2.21 0.07
CA ASP A 48 -8.06 -3.09 1.21
C ASP A 48 -6.80 -3.80 1.79
N LEU A 49 -5.65 -3.10 1.79
CA LEU A 49 -4.38 -3.63 2.31
C LEU A 49 -4.11 -3.15 3.73
N VAL A 50 -4.67 -2.01 4.11
CA VAL A 50 -4.60 -1.47 5.47
C VAL A 50 -5.95 -0.94 5.88
N GLU A 51 -6.19 -0.91 7.18
CA GLU A 51 -7.35 -0.27 7.79
C GLU A 51 -6.93 0.64 8.94
N THR A 52 -7.70 1.70 9.17
CA THR A 52 -7.54 2.56 10.33
C THR A 52 -8.30 1.95 11.51
N ARG A 53 -7.61 1.67 12.61
CA ARG A 53 -8.21 1.13 13.82
C ARG A 53 -7.83 2.00 15.02
N GLY A 54 -8.83 2.74 15.54
CA GLY A 54 -8.58 3.79 16.53
C GLY A 54 -7.66 4.85 15.94
N ASP A 55 -6.56 5.12 16.62
CA ASP A 55 -5.56 6.10 16.19
C ASP A 55 -4.41 5.49 15.37
N GLY A 56 -4.48 4.19 15.03
CA GLY A 56 -3.44 3.45 14.35
C GLY A 56 -3.83 2.96 12.96
N ILE A 57 -2.81 2.64 12.16
CA ILE A 57 -2.95 1.94 10.88
C ILE A 57 -2.51 0.49 11.08
N VAL A 58 -3.36 -0.46 10.69
CA VAL A 58 -3.07 -1.89 10.81
C VAL A 58 -3.22 -2.58 9.46
N LEU A 59 -2.50 -3.68 9.26
CA LEU A 59 -2.61 -4.50 8.06
C LEU A 59 -3.90 -5.31 8.09
N THR A 60 -4.59 -5.37 6.95
CA THR A 60 -5.62 -6.39 6.72
C THR A 60 -4.97 -7.74 6.48
N THR A 61 -5.75 -8.83 6.48
CA THR A 61 -5.27 -10.16 6.07
C THR A 61 -4.66 -10.14 4.66
N ARG A 62 -5.26 -9.34 3.76
CA ARG A 62 -4.78 -9.16 2.38
C ARG A 62 -3.45 -8.42 2.36
N GLY A 63 -3.33 -7.32 3.11
CA GLY A 63 -2.09 -6.56 3.25
C GLY A 63 -0.95 -7.40 3.80
N ALA A 64 -1.21 -8.19 4.84
CA ALA A 64 -0.22 -9.08 5.43
C ALA A 64 0.30 -10.12 4.43
N SER A 65 -0.59 -10.66 3.59
CA SER A 65 -0.25 -11.64 2.54
C SER A 65 0.56 -11.00 1.39
N ALA A 66 0.33 -9.73 1.08
CA ALA A 66 1.04 -9.02 0.01
C ALA A 66 2.53 -8.82 0.31
N VAL A 67 2.92 -8.85 1.60
CA VAL A 67 4.31 -8.70 2.09
C VAL A 67 4.80 -9.93 2.85
N SER A 68 4.19 -11.09 2.59
CA SER A 68 4.64 -12.37 3.13
C SER A 68 5.55 -13.12 2.17
#